data_AF-A0A1I1XZ74-F1
#
_entry.id   AF-A0A1I1XZ74-F1
#
_cell.length_a   1.000
_cell.length_b   1.000
_cell.length_c   1.000
_cell.angle_alpha   90.00
_cell.angle_beta   90.00
_cell.angle_gamma   90.00
#
_symmetry.space_group_name_H-M   'P 1'
#
loop_
_entity.id
_entity.type
_entity.pdbx_description
1 polymer ?
#
loop_
_entity_poly.entity_id
_entity_poly.type
_entity_poly.pdbx_seq_one_letter_code
_entity_poly.pdbx_strand_id
1 'polypeptide(L)'
;MITRPKIPKFSTLIVSERQKEILATKIMNLPVDEENPIQVVISEQVKQRGLDQNAYYWKRMTEISEQAFSNGRQYNADIWHEYCKRHIMPDQVETKNGEMVSKWIEMPDGTTVVISTTQLSKKQFASYTEMCEAFGASLGVIFSANPGFEDR
;
A
#
# COMPACT_ATOMS: atom_id res chain seq x y z
N MET A 1 -20.53 -7.34 28.86
CA MET A 1 -19.91 -6.23 28.10
C MET A 1 -20.40 -6.34 26.66
N ILE A 2 -21.20 -5.37 26.20
CA ILE A 2 -21.77 -5.39 24.85
C ILE A 2 -20.74 -4.71 23.93
N THR A 3 -20.01 -5.52 23.15
CA THR A 3 -19.01 -5.00 22.21
C THR A 3 -19.74 -4.25 21.09
N ARG A 4 -19.49 -2.95 20.98
CA ARG A 4 -20.07 -2.12 19.91
C ARG A 4 -19.50 -2.51 18.53
N PRO A 5 -20.29 -2.43 17.45
CA PRO A 5 -19.80 -2.66 16.10
C PRO A 5 -18.79 -1.59 15.67
N LYS A 6 -17.80 -1.98 14.86
CA LYS A 6 -16.75 -1.10 14.34
C LYS A 6 -17.35 -0.03 13.43
N ILE A 7 -17.11 1.25 13.74
CA ILE A 7 -17.58 2.37 12.93
C ILE A 7 -16.71 2.49 11.66
N PRO A 8 -17.29 2.55 10.45
CA PRO A 8 -16.53 2.69 9.21
C PRO A 8 -15.85 4.06 9.13
N LYS A 9 -14.68 4.11 8.48
CA LYS A 9 -13.94 5.36 8.26
C LYS A 9 -14.80 6.32 7.43
N PHE A 10 -14.97 7.55 7.92
CA PHE A 10 -15.67 8.63 7.24
C PHE A 10 -14.71 9.81 7.03
N SER A 11 -14.67 10.34 5.82
CA SER A 11 -13.92 11.55 5.48
C SER A 11 -14.78 12.39 4.55
N THR A 12 -14.85 13.69 4.80
CA THR A 12 -15.56 14.65 3.95
C THR A 12 -14.72 15.90 3.80
N LEU A 13 -14.70 16.46 2.59
CA LEU A 13 -14.17 17.79 2.35
C LEU A 13 -15.28 18.80 2.66
N ILE A 14 -14.93 19.87 3.38
CA ILE A 14 -15.85 20.95 3.69
C ILE A 14 -15.64 22.05 2.64
N VAL A 15 -16.48 22.06 1.61
CA VAL A 15 -16.47 23.08 0.56
C VAL A 15 -17.73 23.95 0.57
N SER A 16 -18.73 23.60 1.39
CA SER A 16 -20.01 24.32 1.53
C SER A 16 -20.56 24.22 2.95
N GLU A 17 -21.45 25.14 3.32
CA GLU A 17 -22.12 25.15 4.64
C GLU A 17 -22.97 23.89 4.85
N ARG A 18 -23.64 23.38 3.81
CA ARG A 18 -24.41 22.12 3.89
C ARG A 18 -23.57 20.93 4.35
N GLN A 19 -22.30 20.85 3.95
CA GLN A 19 -21.41 19.78 4.39
C GLN A 19 -20.97 19.95 5.84
N LYS A 20 -20.85 21.20 6.33
CA LYS A 20 -20.61 21.48 7.75
C LYS A 20 -21.79 20.99 8.59
N GLU A 21 -23.01 21.26 8.16
CA GLU A 21 -24.23 20.81 8.85
C GLU A 21 -24.29 19.28 8.96
N ILE A 22 -24.04 18.56 7.86
CA ILE A 22 -24.01 17.09 7.86
C ILE A 22 -22.93 16.57 8.82
N LEU A 23 -21.74 17.17 8.81
CA LEU A 23 -20.65 16.78 9.72
C LEU A 23 -21.03 17.04 11.18
N ALA A 24 -21.63 18.20 11.49
CA ALA A 24 -22.09 18.55 12.82
C ALA A 24 -23.13 17.55 13.33
N THR A 25 -24.16 17.24 12.52
CA THR A 25 -25.15 16.22 12.87
C THR A 25 -24.49 14.86 13.12
N LYS A 26 -23.50 14.48 12.32
CA LYS A 26 -22.80 13.21 12.52
C LYS A 26 -22.01 13.18 13.81
N ILE A 27 -21.27 14.26 14.13
CA ILE A 27 -20.52 14.40 15.39
C ILE A 27 -21.47 14.28 16.59
N MET A 28 -22.65 14.93 16.54
CA MET A 28 -23.63 14.84 17.63
C MET A 28 -24.18 13.44 17.87
N ASN A 29 -24.16 12.57 16.85
CA ASN A 29 -24.63 11.19 16.96
C ASN A 29 -23.50 10.17 17.23
N LEU A 30 -22.25 10.62 17.44
CA LEU A 30 -21.15 9.72 17.77
C LEU A 30 -21.26 9.24 19.23
N PRO A 31 -21.09 7.94 19.49
CA PRO A 31 -21.07 7.44 20.87
C PRO A 31 -19.78 7.86 21.58
N VAL A 32 -19.91 8.19 22.87
CA VAL A 32 -18.78 8.43 23.77
C VAL A 32 -18.43 7.12 24.46
N ASP A 33 -17.17 6.71 24.42
CA ASP A 33 -16.69 5.42 24.90
C ASP A 33 -15.22 5.53 25.29
N GLU A 34 -14.90 5.17 26.54
CA GLU A 34 -13.56 5.26 27.10
C GLU A 34 -12.66 4.08 26.70
N GLU A 35 -13.23 2.87 26.53
CA GLU A 35 -12.47 1.68 26.11
C GLU A 35 -12.14 1.73 24.62
N ASN A 36 -13.03 2.31 23.82
CA ASN A 36 -12.84 2.48 22.39
C ASN A 36 -13.14 3.95 22.00
N PRO A 37 -12.21 4.89 22.18
CA PRO A 37 -12.45 6.29 21.82
C PRO A 37 -12.60 6.48 20.31
N ILE A 38 -13.43 7.43 19.91
CA ILE A 38 -13.51 7.87 18.51
C ILE A 38 -12.59 9.06 18.33
N GLN A 39 -11.59 8.91 17.44
CA GLN A 39 -10.68 9.99 17.10
C GLN A 39 -11.27 10.87 15.99
N VAL A 40 -11.33 12.18 16.22
CA VAL A 40 -11.67 13.18 15.21
C VAL A 40 -10.43 14.01 14.90
N VAL A 41 -10.02 14.05 13.62
CA VAL A 41 -8.88 14.84 13.16
C VAL A 41 -9.39 15.88 12.17
N ILE A 42 -9.12 17.15 12.44
CA ILE A 42 -9.46 18.29 11.57
C ILE A 42 -8.15 18.89 11.09
N SER A 43 -7.95 18.91 9.78
CA SER A 43 -6.79 19.53 9.14
C SER A 43 -7.21 20.16 7.82
N GLU A 44 -6.37 21.02 7.28
CA GLU A 44 -6.50 21.40 5.87
C GLU A 44 -6.42 20.17 4.97
N GLN A 45 -7.00 20.27 3.77
CA GLN A 45 -6.85 19.22 2.77
C GLN A 45 -5.38 19.13 2.37
N VAL A 46 -4.70 18.12 2.87
CA VAL A 46 -3.41 17.71 2.31
C VAL A 46 -3.70 17.10 0.95
N LYS A 47 -3.43 17.84 -0.12
CA LYS A 47 -3.41 17.25 -1.47
C LYS A 47 -2.41 16.10 -1.42
N GLN A 48 -2.87 14.87 -1.62
CA GLN A 48 -1.98 13.74 -1.88
C GLN A 48 -1.18 14.08 -3.14
N ARG A 49 0.06 14.53 -2.95
CA ARG A 49 1.01 14.74 -4.04
C ARG A 49 1.48 13.35 -4.44
N GLY A 50 0.91 12.82 -5.53
CA GLY A 50 1.26 11.53 -6.08
C GLY A 50 0.48 10.35 -5.49
N LEU A 51 0.53 9.23 -6.20
CA LEU A 51 0.11 7.93 -5.69
C LEU A 51 0.88 7.62 -4.41
N ASP A 52 0.17 7.08 -3.42
CA ASP A 52 0.82 6.41 -2.29
C ASP A 52 1.80 5.36 -2.85
N GLN A 53 3.00 5.23 -2.26
CA GLN A 53 4.03 4.31 -2.77
C GLN A 53 3.50 2.88 -2.93
N ASN A 54 2.57 2.45 -2.07
CA ASN A 54 1.93 1.14 -2.20
C ASN A 54 1.02 1.08 -3.44
N ALA A 55 0.20 2.10 -3.68
CA ALA A 55 -0.66 2.17 -4.86
C ALA A 55 0.17 2.22 -6.16
N TYR A 56 1.28 2.95 -6.15
CA TYR A 56 2.24 2.98 -7.26
C TYR A 56 2.82 1.58 -7.54
N TYR A 57 3.32 0.90 -6.49
CA TYR A 57 3.86 -0.45 -6.60
C TYR A 57 2.85 -1.44 -7.19
N TRP A 58 1.63 -1.46 -6.67
CA TRP A 58 0.59 -2.36 -7.15
C TRP A 58 0.19 -2.07 -8.60
N LYS A 59 0.20 -0.81 -9.02
CA LYS A 59 0.00 -0.48 -10.43
C LYS A 59 1.08 -1.10 -11.31
N ARG A 60 2.36 -1.04 -10.91
CA ARG A 60 3.45 -1.71 -11.65
C ARG A 60 3.26 -3.22 -11.72
N MET A 61 2.81 -3.85 -10.62
CA MET A 61 2.50 -5.28 -10.61
C MET A 61 1.33 -5.62 -11.56
N THR A 62 0.32 -4.76 -11.65
CA THR A 62 -0.77 -4.91 -12.62
C THR A 62 -0.28 -4.77 -14.06
N GLU A 63 0.54 -3.76 -14.37
CA GLU A 63 1.11 -3.57 -15.70
C GLU A 63 1.96 -4.79 -16.12
N ILE A 64 2.73 -5.37 -15.19
CA ILE A 64 3.46 -6.63 -15.42
C ILE A 64 2.49 -7.79 -15.63
N SER A 65 1.46 -7.91 -14.80
CA SER A 65 0.46 -8.97 -14.91
C SER A 65 -0.26 -9.00 -16.26
N GLU A 66 -0.56 -7.84 -16.81
CA GLU A 66 -1.31 -7.69 -18.06
C GLU A 66 -0.46 -7.93 -19.31
N GLN A 67 0.86 -7.68 -19.22
CA GLN A 67 1.75 -7.67 -20.39
C GLN A 67 2.75 -8.83 -20.38
N ALA A 68 3.23 -9.27 -19.23
CA ALA A 68 4.29 -10.27 -19.13
C ALA A 68 3.78 -11.70 -19.27
N PHE A 69 4.48 -12.49 -20.08
CA PHE A 69 4.30 -13.93 -20.21
C PHE A 69 5.50 -14.66 -19.62
N SER A 70 5.24 -15.67 -18.80
CA SER A 70 6.25 -16.60 -18.30
C SER A 70 5.81 -18.03 -18.59
N ASN A 71 6.68 -18.79 -19.27
CA ASN A 71 6.37 -20.16 -19.74
C ASN A 71 5.05 -20.25 -20.53
N GLY A 72 4.76 -19.24 -21.36
CA GLY A 72 3.54 -19.20 -22.18
C GLY A 72 2.25 -18.87 -21.41
N ARG A 73 2.34 -18.47 -20.14
CA ARG A 73 1.19 -18.10 -19.31
C ARG A 73 1.37 -16.73 -18.68
N GLN A 74 0.25 -16.01 -18.51
CA GLN A 74 0.18 -14.80 -17.68
C GLN A 74 -0.21 -15.14 -16.24
N TYR A 75 0.37 -14.40 -15.31
CA TYR A 75 0.10 -14.52 -13.88
C TYR A 75 -0.49 -13.22 -13.36
N ASN A 76 -1.32 -13.31 -12.31
CA ASN A 76 -1.92 -12.13 -11.70
C ASN A 76 -0.86 -11.31 -10.92
N ALA A 77 -1.22 -10.08 -10.56
CA ALA A 77 -0.36 -9.16 -9.81
C ALA A 77 0.14 -9.75 -8.48
N ASP A 78 -0.70 -10.51 -7.75
CA ASP A 78 -0.31 -11.15 -6.49
C ASP A 78 0.78 -12.23 -6.66
N ILE A 79 0.70 -13.03 -7.72
CA ILE A 79 1.74 -14.04 -8.02
C ILE A 79 3.04 -13.34 -8.41
N TRP A 80 2.97 -12.28 -9.23
CA TRP A 80 4.15 -11.48 -9.55
C TRP A 80 4.76 -10.81 -8.31
N HIS A 81 3.92 -10.33 -7.39
CA HIS A 81 4.37 -9.78 -6.11
C HIS A 81 5.18 -10.80 -5.30
N GLU A 82 4.65 -12.02 -5.14
CA GLU A 82 5.34 -13.09 -4.42
C GLU A 82 6.62 -13.55 -5.12
N TYR A 83 6.61 -13.62 -6.46
CA TYR A 83 7.80 -13.92 -7.25
C TYR A 83 8.89 -12.85 -7.05
N CYS A 84 8.53 -11.57 -7.20
CA CYS A 84 9.46 -10.46 -7.04
C CYS A 84 10.03 -10.39 -5.62
N LYS A 85 9.23 -10.67 -4.59
CA LYS A 85 9.73 -10.74 -3.20
C LYS A 85 10.83 -11.78 -3.03
N ARG A 86 10.69 -12.94 -3.67
CA ARG A 86 11.67 -14.04 -3.55
C ARG A 86 12.92 -13.80 -4.39
N HIS A 87 12.73 -13.34 -5.63
CA HIS A 87 13.79 -13.33 -6.64
C HIS A 87 14.43 -11.97 -6.89
N ILE A 88 13.71 -10.87 -6.67
CA ILE A 88 14.15 -9.51 -7.01
C ILE A 88 14.53 -8.71 -5.76
N MET A 89 13.84 -8.94 -4.63
CA MET A 89 14.19 -8.26 -3.39
C MET A 89 15.60 -8.67 -2.91
N PRO A 90 16.46 -7.70 -2.53
CA PRO A 90 17.79 -8.00 -2.02
C PRO A 90 17.72 -8.78 -0.71
N ASP A 91 18.69 -9.65 -0.47
CA ASP A 91 18.72 -10.51 0.73
C ASP A 91 18.85 -9.73 2.03
N GLN A 92 19.43 -8.53 1.99
CA GLN A 92 19.48 -7.59 3.10
C GLN A 92 18.60 -6.39 2.80
N VAL A 93 17.70 -6.07 3.72
CA VAL A 93 16.73 -4.98 3.58
C VAL A 93 16.72 -4.08 4.80
N GLU A 94 16.58 -2.78 4.56
CA GLU A 94 16.38 -1.79 5.61
C GLU A 94 14.92 -1.78 6.08
N THR A 95 14.69 -1.98 7.37
CA THR A 95 13.36 -1.91 7.98
C THR A 95 12.94 -0.46 8.25
N LYS A 96 11.68 -0.24 8.61
CA LYS A 96 11.17 1.07 9.05
C LYS A 96 11.93 1.67 10.24
N ASN A 97 12.60 0.84 11.04
CA ASN A 97 13.40 1.27 12.19
C ASN A 97 14.83 1.67 11.80
N GLY A 98 15.21 1.53 10.52
CA GLY A 98 16.57 1.76 10.04
C GLY A 98 17.53 0.58 10.28
N GLU A 99 17.00 -0.57 10.73
CA GLU A 99 17.79 -1.77 10.96
C GLU A 99 17.92 -2.57 9.66
N MET A 100 19.13 -3.06 9.36
CA MET A 100 19.38 -3.97 8.24
C MET A 100 19.11 -5.40 8.69
N VAL A 101 18.12 -6.04 8.07
CA VAL A 101 17.71 -7.41 8.38
C VAL A 101 17.74 -8.28 7.13
N SER A 102 17.87 -9.60 7.33
CA SER A 102 17.67 -10.56 6.25
C SER A 102 16.22 -10.53 5.77
N LYS A 103 16.00 -10.62 4.45
CA LYS A 103 14.65 -10.78 3.90
C LYS A 103 14.04 -12.13 4.29
N TRP A 104 14.86 -13.12 4.60
CA TRP A 104 14.43 -14.47 4.99
C TRP A 104 14.15 -14.51 6.49
N ILE A 105 12.92 -14.89 6.84
CA ILE A 105 12.45 -15.09 8.21
C ILE A 105 12.22 -16.58 8.40
N GLU A 106 12.89 -17.17 9.39
CA GLU A 106 12.65 -18.56 9.79
C GLU A 106 11.35 -18.68 10.58
N MET A 107 10.50 -19.61 10.14
CA MET A 107 9.28 -19.97 10.83
C MET A 107 9.55 -21.10 11.86
N PRO A 108 8.69 -21.28 12.87
CA PRO A 108 8.86 -22.34 13.88
C PRO A 108 8.93 -23.76 13.31
N ASP A 109 8.38 -23.99 12.12
CA ASP A 109 8.43 -25.27 11.40
C ASP A 109 9.73 -25.47 10.59
N GLY A 110 10.66 -24.52 10.61
CA GLY A 110 11.93 -24.56 9.88
C GLY A 110 11.84 -24.07 8.42
N THR A 111 10.66 -23.68 7.95
CA THR A 111 10.49 -23.07 6.64
C THR A 111 10.92 -21.60 6.66
N THR A 112 11.49 -21.11 5.56
CA THR A 112 11.81 -19.69 5.39
C THR A 112 10.74 -18.96 4.59
N VAL A 113 10.31 -17.80 5.08
CA VAL A 113 9.41 -16.89 4.36
C VAL A 113 10.07 -15.55 4.13
N VAL A 114 9.63 -14.83 3.10
CA VAL A 114 10.13 -13.48 2.83
C VAL A 114 9.38 -12.47 3.68
N ILE A 115 10.12 -11.53 4.27
CA ILE A 115 9.60 -10.39 5.02
C ILE A 115 8.52 -9.64 4.25
N SER A 116 7.53 -9.13 4.98
CA SER A 116 6.49 -8.28 4.39
C SER A 116 7.09 -6.96 3.89
N THR A 117 6.69 -6.53 2.69
CA THR A 117 7.05 -5.20 2.16
C THR A 117 6.59 -4.07 3.07
N THR A 118 5.58 -4.30 3.91
CA THR A 118 5.12 -3.34 4.93
C THR A 118 6.12 -3.10 6.04
N GLN A 119 7.14 -3.94 6.21
CA GLN A 119 8.20 -3.75 7.21
C GLN A 119 9.41 -2.97 6.66
N LEU A 120 9.48 -2.79 5.34
CA LEU A 120 10.56 -2.07 4.68
C LEU A 120 10.50 -0.57 4.94
N SER A 121 11.67 0.07 4.98
CA SER A 121 11.77 1.52 4.98
C SER A 121 11.23 2.11 3.67
N LYS A 122 10.76 3.36 3.70
CA LYS A 122 10.22 4.04 2.50
C LYS A 122 11.24 4.10 1.35
N LYS A 123 12.53 4.26 1.71
CA LYS A 123 13.63 4.30 0.76
C LYS A 123 13.85 2.91 0.16
N GLN A 124 13.94 1.89 1.00
CA GLN A 124 14.11 0.51 0.57
C GLN A 124 12.96 0.04 -0.32
N PHE A 125 11.72 0.41 0.01
CA PHE A 125 10.55 0.04 -0.77
C PHE A 125 10.50 0.74 -2.14
N ALA A 126 10.93 2.01 -2.21
CA ALA A 126 11.08 2.70 -3.49
C ALA A 126 12.12 2.02 -4.39
N SER A 127 13.31 1.74 -3.87
CA SER A 127 14.36 1.04 -4.63
C SER A 127 13.94 -0.38 -5.04
N TYR A 128 13.23 -1.11 -4.17
CA TYR A 128 12.65 -2.41 -4.54
C TYR A 128 11.63 -2.29 -5.69
N THR A 129 10.83 -1.22 -5.71
CA THR A 129 9.87 -0.98 -6.79
C THR A 129 10.59 -0.73 -8.12
N GLU A 130 11.66 0.07 -8.13
CA GLU A 130 12.50 0.29 -9.31
C GLU A 130 13.14 -1.01 -9.83
N MET A 131 13.60 -1.89 -8.93
CA MET A 131 14.11 -3.21 -9.32
C MET A 131 13.01 -4.07 -9.97
N CYS A 132 11.78 -4.00 -9.47
CA CYS A 132 10.64 -4.70 -10.07
C CYS A 132 10.28 -4.14 -11.46
N GLU A 133 10.37 -2.83 -11.64
CA GLU A 133 10.19 -2.19 -12.96
C GLU A 133 11.27 -2.62 -13.93
N ALA A 134 12.55 -2.62 -13.52
CA ALA A 134 13.64 -3.12 -14.35
C ALA A 134 13.41 -4.59 -14.75
N PHE A 135 12.93 -5.41 -13.82
CA PHE A 135 12.54 -6.79 -14.10
C PHE A 135 11.39 -6.87 -15.11
N GLY A 136 10.30 -6.13 -14.90
CA GLY A 136 9.19 -6.11 -15.87
C GLY A 136 9.61 -5.62 -17.25
N ALA A 137 10.48 -4.62 -17.33
CA ALA A 137 11.03 -4.12 -18.59
C ALA A 137 11.85 -5.21 -19.31
N SER A 138 12.58 -6.04 -18.56
CA SER A 138 13.29 -7.20 -19.12
C SER A 138 12.36 -8.28 -19.67
N LEU A 139 11.10 -8.32 -19.22
CA LEU A 139 10.03 -9.16 -19.77
C LEU A 139 9.29 -8.50 -20.95
N GLY A 140 9.69 -7.28 -21.36
CA GLY A 140 9.06 -6.53 -22.45
C GLY A 140 7.83 -5.72 -22.03
N VAL A 141 7.61 -5.51 -20.72
CA VAL A 141 6.52 -4.68 -20.22
C VAL A 141 6.81 -3.20 -20.47
N ILE A 142 5.83 -2.48 -21.01
CA ILE A 142 5.89 -1.02 -21.19
C ILE A 142 5.11 -0.37 -20.04
N PHE A 143 5.84 0.36 -19.20
CA PHE A 143 5.30 1.03 -18.03
C PHE A 143 4.76 2.43 -18.36
N SER A 144 3.62 2.80 -17.78
CA SER A 144 3.08 4.16 -17.90
C SER A 144 4.01 5.19 -17.25
N ALA A 145 4.26 6.29 -17.96
CA ALA A 145 5.23 7.34 -17.57
C ALA A 145 4.78 8.17 -16.35
N ASN A 146 3.48 8.23 -16.05
CA ASN A 146 2.97 9.02 -14.93
C ASN A 146 1.64 8.46 -14.39
N PRO A 147 1.67 7.50 -13.47
CA PRO A 147 0.45 6.86 -13.01
C PRO A 147 -0.45 7.74 -12.13
N GLY A 148 0.02 8.92 -11.71
CA GLY A 148 -0.77 9.92 -10.99
C GLY A 148 -1.47 10.95 -11.87
N PHE A 149 -1.27 10.89 -13.19
CA PHE A 149 -1.76 11.86 -14.20
C PHE A 149 -2.47 11.14 -15.36
N GLU A 150 -3.17 10.04 -15.10
CA GLU A 150 -4.18 9.60 -16.05
C GLU A 150 -5.36 10.59 -15.97
N ASP A 151 -5.45 11.39 -17.03
CA ASP A 151 -6.58 12.18 -17.53
C ASP A 151 -7.70 12.47 -16.52
N ARG A 152 -7.63 13.67 -15.92
CA ARG A 152 -8.78 14.35 -15.33
C ARG A 152 -9.14 15.55 -16.18
#